data_AF-A0A3D1P639-F1
#
_entry.id   AF-A0A3D1P639-F1
#
_cell.length_a   1.000
_cell.length_b   1.000
_cell.length_c   1.000
_cell.angle_alpha   90.00
_cell.angle_beta   90.00
_cell.angle_gamma   90.00
#
_symmetry.space_group_name_H-M   'P 1'
#
loop_
_entity.id
_entity.type
_entity.pdbx_description
1 polymer ?
#
loop_
_entity_poly.entity_id
_entity_poly.type
_entity_poly.pdbx_seq_one_letter_code
_entity_poly.pdbx_strand_id
1 'polypeptide(L)' 'MRILIVEDDARISESLAEALTDQNYVVDIAADG' A
#
# COMPACT_ATOMS: atom_id res chain seq x y z
N MET A 1 -10.82 2.58 7.80
CA MET A 1 -10.91 1.58 6.70
C MET A 1 -9.52 1.03 6.44
N ARG A 2 -9.42 -0.24 6.02
CA ARG A 2 -8.13 -0.92 5.80
C ARG A 2 -8.02 -1.33 4.34
N ILE A 3 -6.87 -1.06 3.72
CA ILE A 3 -6.59 -1.30 2.31
C ILE A 3 -5.41 -2.28 2.22
N LEU A 4 -5.54 -3.31 1.39
CA LEU A 4 -4.45 -4.23 1.05
C LEU A 4 -3.94 -3.85 -0.34
N ILE A 5 -2.65 -3.56 -0.43
CA ILE A 5 -1.95 -3.38 -1.70
C ILE A 5 -1.28 -4.70 -2.03
N VAL A 6 -1.63 -5.30 -3.17
CA VAL A 6 -0.93 -6.45 -3.74
C VAL A 6 -0.19 -5.93 -4.97
N GLU A 7 1.11 -5.69 -4.82
CA GLU A 7 1.96 -5.21 -5.91
C GLU A 7 3.38 -5.79 -5.80
N ASP A 8 3.96 -6.14 -6.95
CA ASP A 8 5.28 -6.75 -7.05
C ASP A 8 6.40 -5.71 -7.14
N ASP A 9 6.14 -4.55 -7.73
CA ASP A 9 7.07 -3.42 -7.72
C ASP A 9 7.01 -2.67 -6.38
N ALA A 10 8.09 -2.82 -5.60
CA ALA A 10 8.26 -2.15 -4.31
C ALA A 10 8.10 -0.62 -4.39
N ARG A 11 8.52 0.02 -5.49
CA ARG A 11 8.43 1.49 -5.62
C ARG A 11 6.99 1.93 -5.79
N ILE A 12 6.18 1.14 -6.49
CA ILE A 12 4.76 1.42 -6.69
C ILE A 12 4.00 1.21 -5.37
N SER A 13 4.24 0.07 -4.70
CA SER A 13 3.56 -0.23 -3.44
C SER A 13 3.91 0.76 -2.32
N GLU A 14 5.16 1.18 -2.21
CA GLU A 14 5.59 2.22 -1.25
C GLU A 14 4.94 3.57 -1.55
N SER A 15 4.94 4.00 -2.82
CA SER A 15 4.36 5.29 -3.22
C SER A 15 2.85 5.34 -2.95
N LEU A 16 2.14 4.24 -3.20
CA LEU A 16 0.71 4.14 -2.88
C LEU A 16 0.46 4.10 -1.37
N ALA A 17 1.28 3.37 -0.61
CA ALA A 17 1.12 3.26 0.83
C ALA A 17 1.29 4.62 1.52
N GLU A 18 2.25 5.43 1.08
CA GLU A 18 2.45 6.80 1.56
C GLU A 18 1.21 7.67 1.28
N ALA A 19 0.77 7.74 0.02
CA ALA A 19 -0.38 8.55 -0.38
C ALA A 19 -1.71 8.16 0.29
N LEU A 20 -1.87 6.89 0.65
CA LEU A 20 -3.05 6.38 1.36
C LEU A 20 -2.95 6.60 2.87
N THR A 21 -1.75 6.48 3.44
CA THR A 21 -1.52 6.76 4.86
C THR A 21 -1.73 8.25 5.16
N ASP A 22 -1.34 9.15 4.26
CA ASP A 22 -1.59 10.59 4.33
C ASP A 22 -3.09 10.94 4.38
N GLN A 23 -3.94 10.04 3.88
CA GLN A 23 -5.40 10.17 3.93
C GLN A 23 -6.01 9.43 5.14
N ASN A 24 -5.20 9.06 6.13
CA ASN A 24 -5.57 8.30 7.32
C ASN A 24 -6.14 6.89 7.01
N TYR A 25 -5.75 6.28 5.90
CA TYR A 25 -6.03 4.86 5.67
C TYR A 25 -4.96 3.98 6.32
N VAL A 26 -5.39 2.81 6.79
CA VAL A 26 -4.47 1.75 7.24
C VAL A 26 -4.16 0.88 6.04
N VAL A 27 -2.87 0.76 5.70
CA VAL A 27 -2.41 0.04 4.51
C VAL A 27 -1.61 -1.19 4.94
N ASP A 28 -1.91 -2.34 4.34
CA ASP A 28 -1.03 -3.52 4.37
C ASP A 28 -0.48 -3.73 2.96
N ILE A 29 0.77 -4.16 2.84
CA ILE A 29 1.42 -4.48 1.55
C ILE A 29 1.68 -5.98 1.53
N ALA A 30 1.19 -6.66 0.49
CA ALA A 30 1.55 -8.02 0.15
C ALA A 30 2.36 -8.01 -1.14
N ALA A 31 3.63 -8.42 -1.04
CA ALA A 31 4.55 -8.52 -2.18
C ALA A 31 4.42 -9.86 -2.94
N ASP A 32 3.58 -10.76 -2.44
CA ASP A 32 3.39 -12.10 -2.99
C ASP A 32 1.88 -12.39 -3.00
N GLY A 33 1.34 -12.60 -4.20
CA GLY A 33 -0.05 -12.93 -4.48
C GLY A 33 -0.17 -14.29 -5.14
#